data_AF-A0A9P4PV02-F1
#
_entry.id   AF-A0A9P4PV02-F1
#
_cell.length_a   1.000
_cell.length_b   1.000
_cell.length_c   1.000
_cell.angle_alpha   90.00
_cell.angle_beta   90.00
_cell.angle_gamma   90.00
#
_symmetry.space_group_name_H-M   'P 1'
#
loop_
_entity.id
_entity.type
_entity.pdbx_description
1 polymer ?
#
loop_
_entity_poly.entity_id
_entity_poly.type
_entity_poly.pdbx_seq_one_letter_code
_entity_poly.pdbx_strand_id
1 'polypeptide(L)'
;MNPRCQLPHPTHEEQIPDIRQLPLKDRRALNSGPTVKVFDGDAYIMQLPRKLFLAATTNSLLIGDGADIRLPPDTGPEAILTIGCYLLALTTSHKPFKLRCKQDVEADLRILKAARLLHLESYVAHIHSWYWWKLRNRPIDATDVQVVLKVALESDDPFVRLVGDKIAALIRDGTADEIGKLKAYVDGQPYLKSIVAREDRRYNAIMESQAQKAKRIARRDARTARGAQLESVDDEGYVSGSVERKAKGECIESVENAQKSNAKWERKRQEETALSKSLQEKMRLGKKVAVLTRAEARRYERMKGKRCPYKISG
;
A
#
# COMPACT_ATOMS: atom_id res chain seq x y z
N MET A 1 16.26 -37.63 -35.07
CA MET A 1 15.40 -37.31 -33.91
C MET A 1 16.08 -37.91 -32.68
N ASN A 2 16.69 -37.09 -31.82
CA ASN A 2 17.39 -37.58 -30.62
C ASN A 2 16.37 -37.84 -29.50
N PRO A 3 16.32 -39.06 -28.93
CA PRO A 3 15.52 -39.33 -27.75
C PRO A 3 16.08 -38.47 -26.61
N ARG A 4 15.28 -37.52 -26.12
CA ARG A 4 15.60 -36.76 -24.91
C ARG A 4 15.72 -37.77 -23.77
N CYS A 5 16.94 -38.03 -23.31
CA CYS A 5 17.20 -38.64 -22.02
C CYS A 5 16.48 -37.80 -20.96
N GLN A 6 15.30 -38.26 -20.55
CA GLN A 6 14.64 -37.73 -19.37
C GLN A 6 15.48 -38.21 -18.19
N LEU A 7 16.26 -37.30 -17.61
CA LEU A 7 16.93 -37.56 -16.34
C LEU A 7 15.84 -37.95 -15.33
N PRO A 8 16.02 -39.03 -14.56
CA PRO A 8 15.05 -39.46 -13.58
C PRO A 8 14.77 -38.29 -12.64
N HIS A 9 13.49 -37.91 -12.53
CA HIS A 9 13.06 -36.94 -11.54
C HIS A 9 13.49 -37.44 -10.17
N PRO A 10 14.15 -36.61 -9.34
CA PRO A 10 14.51 -37.00 -7.99
C PRO A 10 13.23 -37.46 -7.29
N THR A 11 13.18 -38.75 -6.95
CA THR A 11 12.13 -39.31 -6.10
C THR A 11 12.04 -38.44 -4.87
N HIS A 12 10.86 -37.89 -4.57
CA HIS A 12 10.60 -37.03 -3.42
C HIS A 12 11.27 -37.63 -2.17
N GLU A 13 12.47 -37.15 -1.83
CA GLU A 13 13.10 -37.46 -0.56
C GLU A 13 12.15 -36.91 0.49
N GLU A 14 11.54 -37.79 1.28
CA GLU A 14 10.62 -37.42 2.36
C GLU A 14 11.30 -36.36 3.21
N GLN A 15 10.77 -35.14 3.20
CA GLN A 15 11.28 -34.05 4.03
C GLN A 15 11.15 -34.49 5.48
N ILE A 16 12.29 -34.83 6.09
CA ILE A 16 12.35 -35.19 7.49
C ILE A 16 11.94 -33.95 8.31
N PRO A 17 10.98 -34.07 9.25
CA PRO A 17 10.60 -32.95 10.11
C PRO A 17 11.82 -32.38 10.85
N ASP A 18 11.81 -31.07 11.11
CA ASP A 18 12.85 -30.39 11.89
C ASP A 18 13.14 -31.13 13.20
N ILE A 19 14.42 -31.40 13.48
CA ILE A 19 14.88 -32.15 14.65
C ILE A 19 14.26 -31.61 15.94
N ARG A 20 14.05 -30.30 16.05
CA ARG A 20 13.49 -29.64 17.25
C ARG A 20 12.04 -30.00 17.51
N GLN A 21 11.31 -30.49 16.50
CA GLN A 21 9.91 -30.88 16.59
C GLN A 21 9.75 -32.38 16.88
N LEU A 22 10.82 -33.16 16.73
CA LEU A 22 10.79 -34.60 16.94
C LEU A 22 10.77 -34.95 18.44
N PRO A 23 10.03 -36.00 18.83
CA PRO A 23 10.08 -36.54 20.18
C PRO A 23 11.49 -37.10 20.47
N LEU A 24 11.84 -37.21 21.77
CA LEU A 24 13.18 -37.64 22.19
C LEU A 24 13.59 -39.00 21.61
N LYS A 25 12.65 -39.94 21.51
CA LYS A 25 12.91 -41.29 20.96
C LYS A 25 13.42 -41.20 19.51
N ASP A 26 12.78 -40.38 18.69
CA ASP A 26 13.11 -40.24 17.27
C ASP A 26 14.40 -39.44 17.09
N ARG A 27 14.60 -38.39 17.90
CA ARG A 27 15.89 -37.65 17.95
C ARG A 27 17.06 -38.57 18.29
N ARG A 28 16.89 -39.51 19.22
CA ARG A 28 17.92 -40.51 19.55
C ARG A 28 18.21 -41.47 18.39
N ALA A 29 17.19 -41.85 17.64
CA ALA A 29 17.35 -42.72 16.47
C ALA A 29 18.20 -42.08 15.37
N LEU A 30 18.20 -40.75 15.25
CA LEU A 30 19.07 -40.01 14.32
C LEU A 30 20.56 -40.17 14.62
N ASN A 31 20.93 -40.54 15.85
CA ASN A 31 22.33 -40.72 16.26
C ASN A 31 22.93 -42.08 15.84
N SER A 32 22.23 -42.84 15.01
CA SER A 32 22.63 -44.18 14.56
C SER A 32 22.90 -44.23 13.05
N GLY A 33 23.71 -45.21 12.62
CA GLY A 33 23.98 -45.50 11.21
C GLY A 33 25.29 -44.91 10.69
N PRO A 34 25.41 -44.74 9.35
CA PRO A 34 26.64 -44.24 8.75
C PRO A 34 26.90 -42.79 9.16
N THR A 35 28.17 -42.43 9.24
CA THR A 35 28.62 -41.07 9.58
C THR A 35 29.10 -40.34 8.34
N VAL A 36 29.03 -39.02 8.41
CA VAL A 36 29.54 -38.08 7.42
C VAL A 36 30.67 -37.30 8.07
N LYS A 37 31.79 -37.16 7.38
CA LYS A 37 32.95 -36.39 7.87
C LYS A 37 32.86 -34.97 7.33
N VAL A 38 33.17 -33.99 8.18
CA VAL A 38 33.19 -32.57 7.82
C VAL A 38 34.61 -32.07 7.83
N PHE A 39 35.01 -31.45 6.73
CA PHE A 39 36.35 -30.89 6.49
C PHE A 39 36.27 -29.37 6.27
N ASP A 40 37.26 -28.62 6.77
CA ASP A 40 37.51 -27.20 6.47
C ASP A 40 38.75 -27.15 5.57
N GLY A 41 38.53 -27.01 4.25
CA GLY A 41 39.53 -27.33 3.24
C GLY A 41 39.89 -28.82 3.27
N ASP A 42 41.14 -29.13 3.62
CA ASP A 42 41.64 -30.50 3.79
C ASP A 42 41.74 -30.94 5.26
N ALA A 43 41.48 -30.01 6.20
CA ALA A 43 41.54 -30.32 7.63
C ALA A 43 40.28 -31.04 8.08
N TYR A 44 40.42 -32.26 8.61
CA TYR A 44 39.31 -32.96 9.26
C TYR A 44 38.91 -32.24 10.54
N ILE A 45 37.62 -31.90 10.66
CA ILE A 45 37.09 -31.19 11.82
C ILE A 45 36.30 -32.13 12.73
N MET A 46 35.29 -32.81 12.19
CA MET A 46 34.44 -33.70 12.96
C MET A 46 33.66 -34.70 12.11
N GLN A 47 32.98 -35.63 12.77
CA GLN A 47 32.05 -36.56 12.15
C GLN A 47 30.65 -36.43 12.77
N LEU A 48 29.61 -36.56 11.93
CA LEU A 48 28.20 -36.50 12.34
C LEU A 48 27.44 -37.70 11.77
N PRO A 49 26.46 -38.27 12.49
CA PRO A 49 25.55 -39.27 11.90
C PRO A 49 24.84 -38.71 10.68
N ARG A 50 24.85 -39.45 9.56
CA ARG A 50 24.27 -39.01 8.28
C ARG A 50 22.80 -38.63 8.42
N LYS A 51 22.03 -39.45 9.14
CA LYS A 51 20.59 -39.19 9.39
C LYS A 51 20.37 -37.90 10.16
N LEU A 52 21.22 -37.63 11.16
CA LEU A 52 21.16 -36.39 11.92
C LEU A 52 21.46 -35.18 11.03
N PHE A 53 22.49 -35.27 10.18
CA PHE A 53 22.83 -34.17 9.27
C PHE A 53 21.72 -33.93 8.24
N LEU A 54 21.20 -34.97 7.60
CA LEU A 54 20.10 -34.88 6.63
C LEU A 54 18.81 -34.33 7.23
N ALA A 55 18.50 -34.66 8.49
CA ALA A 55 17.36 -34.10 9.20
C ALA A 55 17.54 -32.61 9.57
N ALA A 56 18.78 -32.12 9.59
CA ALA A 56 19.10 -30.75 9.95
C ALA A 56 19.24 -29.84 8.71
N THR A 57 19.92 -30.32 7.67
CA THR A 57 20.27 -29.51 6.50
C THR A 57 19.08 -29.29 5.58
N THR A 58 19.02 -28.12 4.97
CA THR A 58 18.06 -27.84 3.89
C THR A 58 18.55 -28.30 2.52
N ASN A 59 19.81 -28.75 2.41
CA ASN A 59 20.43 -29.18 1.16
C ASN A 59 21.06 -30.57 1.31
N SER A 60 20.33 -31.62 0.90
CA SER A 60 20.80 -33.01 0.97
C SER A 60 21.98 -33.29 0.03
N LEU A 61 22.17 -32.48 -1.02
CA LEU A 61 23.23 -32.64 -2.02
C LEU A 61 24.63 -32.28 -1.48
N LEU A 62 24.72 -31.69 -0.28
CA LEU A 62 26.00 -31.45 0.39
C LEU A 62 26.78 -32.73 0.67
N ILE A 63 26.08 -33.85 0.84
CA ILE A 63 26.69 -35.15 1.08
C ILE A 63 26.99 -35.77 -0.28
N GLY A 64 28.21 -35.56 -0.78
CA GLY A 64 28.67 -36.20 -2.01
C GLY A 64 28.76 -37.73 -1.87
N ASP A 65 29.08 -38.41 -2.96
CA ASP A 65 29.17 -39.88 -3.04
C ASP A 65 30.10 -40.51 -1.99
N GLY A 66 31.08 -39.74 -1.49
CA GLY A 66 32.06 -40.18 -0.50
C GLY A 66 31.64 -40.02 0.97
N ALA A 67 30.43 -39.55 1.28
CA ALA A 67 30.02 -39.21 2.65
C ALA A 67 30.93 -38.18 3.35
N ASP A 68 31.60 -37.34 2.57
CA ASP A 68 32.46 -36.26 3.05
C ASP A 68 31.83 -34.92 2.65
N ILE A 69 31.74 -34.00 3.60
CA ILE A 69 31.37 -32.60 3.39
C ILE A 69 32.65 -31.77 3.45
N ARG A 70 33.03 -31.18 2.32
CA ARG A 70 34.22 -30.31 2.23
C ARG A 70 33.79 -28.86 2.12
N LEU A 71 34.12 -28.08 3.15
CA LEU A 71 33.88 -26.64 3.18
C LEU A 71 35.10 -25.88 2.64
N PRO A 72 34.93 -24.65 2.13
CA PRO A 72 36.05 -23.78 1.81
C PRO A 72 36.95 -23.57 3.02
N PRO A 73 38.28 -23.40 2.85
CA PRO A 73 39.19 -23.13 3.95
C PRO A 73 38.82 -21.85 4.70
N ASP A 74 39.33 -21.72 5.94
CA ASP A 74 39.07 -20.59 6.82
C ASP A 74 37.57 -20.39 7.14
N THR A 75 36.79 -21.47 7.16
CA THR A 75 35.40 -21.42 7.61
C THR A 75 35.32 -21.18 9.12
N GLY A 76 36.29 -21.70 9.87
CA GLY A 76 36.36 -21.57 11.33
C GLY A 76 36.03 -22.91 11.99
N PRO A 77 37.03 -23.76 12.24
CA PRO A 77 36.85 -25.10 12.81
C PRO A 77 36.01 -25.12 14.08
N GLU A 78 36.23 -24.14 14.98
CA GLU A 78 35.49 -24.03 16.23
C GLU A 78 33.99 -23.75 16.03
N ALA A 79 33.62 -23.02 14.98
CA ALA A 79 32.23 -22.73 14.65
C ALA A 79 31.52 -23.99 14.13
N ILE A 80 32.19 -24.76 13.26
CA ILE A 80 31.72 -26.06 12.76
C ILE A 80 31.52 -27.03 13.93
N LEU A 81 32.53 -27.16 14.80
CA LEU A 81 32.47 -27.98 16.01
C LEU A 81 31.32 -27.55 16.93
N THR A 82 31.14 -26.25 17.12
CA THR A 82 30.06 -25.70 17.95
C THR A 82 28.68 -26.11 17.42
N ILE A 83 28.46 -26.02 16.11
CA ILE A 83 27.20 -26.42 15.47
C ILE A 83 27.00 -27.93 15.57
N GLY A 84 28.02 -28.73 15.24
CA GLY A 84 27.89 -30.19 15.26
C GLY A 84 27.70 -30.76 16.67
N CYS A 85 28.44 -30.26 17.67
CA CYS A 85 28.23 -30.61 19.08
C CYS A 85 26.82 -30.22 19.54
N TYR A 86 26.29 -29.09 19.08
CA TYR A 86 24.92 -28.69 19.36
C TYR A 86 23.90 -29.66 18.75
N LEU A 87 24.05 -30.05 17.48
CA LEU A 87 23.18 -31.05 16.84
C LEU A 87 23.21 -32.38 17.58
N LEU A 88 24.39 -32.86 17.99
CA LEU A 88 24.53 -34.08 18.80
C LEU A 88 23.83 -33.93 20.15
N ALA A 89 23.97 -32.78 20.82
CA ALA A 89 23.30 -32.51 22.10
C ALA A 89 21.76 -32.45 21.96
N LEU A 90 21.23 -32.04 20.80
CA LEU A 90 19.80 -32.14 20.52
C LEU A 90 19.31 -33.60 20.50
N THR A 91 20.16 -34.58 20.19
CA THR A 91 19.74 -36.00 20.20
C THR A 91 19.61 -36.58 21.60
N THR A 92 20.33 -36.03 22.58
CA THR A 92 20.39 -36.56 23.95
C THR A 92 19.55 -35.75 24.94
N SER A 93 19.36 -34.44 24.69
CA SER A 93 18.62 -33.55 25.59
C SER A 93 17.11 -33.84 25.60
N HIS A 94 16.52 -33.89 26.81
CA HIS A 94 15.09 -34.10 26.99
C HIS A 94 14.25 -33.04 26.28
N LYS A 95 14.66 -31.77 26.30
CA LYS A 95 13.98 -30.66 25.62
C LYS A 95 14.89 -30.06 24.54
N PRO A 96 14.34 -29.73 23.35
CA PRO A 96 15.09 -28.98 22.36
C PRO A 96 15.44 -27.59 22.93
N PHE A 97 16.63 -27.10 22.62
CA PHE A 97 17.12 -25.80 23.06
C PHE A 97 17.75 -25.06 21.88
N LYS A 98 17.95 -23.76 21.99
CA LYS A 98 18.57 -22.94 20.95
C LYS A 98 20.10 -22.96 21.10
N LEU A 99 20.82 -22.88 19.99
CA LEU A 99 22.27 -22.71 20.03
C LEU A 99 22.64 -21.45 20.82
N ARG A 100 23.57 -21.54 21.76
CA ARG A 100 23.93 -20.39 22.62
C ARG A 100 24.82 -19.41 21.84
N CYS A 101 24.49 -18.11 21.87
CA CYS A 101 25.39 -17.06 21.40
C CYS A 101 26.63 -16.99 22.30
N LYS A 102 27.81 -16.91 21.70
CA LYS A 102 29.10 -16.75 22.40
C LYS A 102 29.28 -15.34 22.97
N GLN A 103 28.51 -14.37 22.48
CA GLN A 103 28.62 -12.95 22.84
C GLN A 103 29.91 -12.30 22.33
N ASP A 104 30.62 -12.99 21.44
CA ASP A 104 31.77 -12.47 20.70
C ASP A 104 31.36 -12.33 19.23
N VAL A 105 31.58 -11.13 18.66
CA VAL A 105 31.09 -10.78 17.32
C VAL A 105 31.71 -11.69 16.27
N GLU A 106 33.03 -11.90 16.34
CA GLU A 106 33.75 -12.69 15.34
C GLU A 106 33.36 -14.17 15.43
N ALA A 107 33.31 -14.73 16.64
CA ALA A 107 32.93 -16.13 16.87
C ALA A 107 31.49 -16.40 16.43
N ASP A 108 30.54 -15.54 16.79
CA ASP A 108 29.14 -15.75 16.42
C ASP A 108 28.89 -15.52 14.92
N LEU A 109 29.57 -14.56 14.28
CA LEU A 109 29.49 -14.41 12.82
C LEU A 109 30.12 -15.61 12.09
N ARG A 110 31.19 -16.21 12.63
CA ARG A 110 31.74 -17.48 12.11
C ARG A 110 30.75 -18.63 12.24
N ILE A 111 29.97 -18.69 13.33
CA ILE A 111 28.87 -19.65 13.47
C ILE A 111 27.83 -19.43 12.36
N LEU A 112 27.48 -18.17 12.05
CA LEU A 112 26.56 -17.88 10.94
C LEU A 112 27.14 -18.29 9.57
N LYS A 113 28.44 -18.02 9.32
CA LYS A 113 29.15 -18.45 8.12
C LYS A 113 29.11 -19.97 7.97
N ALA A 114 29.54 -20.71 8.99
CA ALA A 114 29.57 -22.16 9.00
C ALA A 114 28.17 -22.76 8.81
N ALA A 115 27.15 -22.19 9.48
CA ALA A 115 25.78 -22.63 9.33
C ALA A 115 25.25 -22.42 7.90
N ARG A 116 25.58 -21.31 7.23
CA ARG A 116 25.17 -21.07 5.84
C ARG A 116 25.83 -22.06 4.88
N LEU A 117 27.12 -22.33 5.07
CA LEU A 117 27.84 -23.32 4.26
C LEU A 117 27.31 -24.76 4.46
N LEU A 118 26.78 -25.07 5.64
CA LEU A 118 26.15 -26.35 5.95
C LEU A 118 24.64 -26.38 5.67
N HIS A 119 24.05 -25.28 5.20
CA HIS A 119 22.61 -25.11 4.98
C HIS A 119 21.76 -25.37 6.24
N LEU A 120 22.21 -24.83 7.38
CA LEU A 120 21.65 -24.96 8.74
C LEU A 120 21.14 -23.63 9.32
N GLU A 121 20.73 -22.69 8.47
CA GLU A 121 20.39 -21.31 8.86
C GLU A 121 19.25 -21.24 9.87
N SER A 122 18.30 -22.17 9.81
CA SER A 122 17.14 -22.25 10.72
C SER A 122 17.53 -22.48 12.19
N TYR A 123 18.71 -23.04 12.45
CA TYR A 123 19.23 -23.30 13.80
C TYR A 123 19.97 -22.11 14.40
N VAL A 124 20.41 -21.17 13.55
CA VAL A 124 21.19 -19.99 13.95
C VAL A 124 20.45 -18.66 13.71
N ALA A 125 19.20 -18.72 13.25
CA ALA A 125 18.40 -17.55 12.93
C ALA A 125 18.30 -16.53 14.09
N HIS A 126 18.25 -16.98 15.35
CA HIS A 126 18.21 -16.08 16.50
C HIS A 126 19.55 -15.35 16.73
N ILE A 127 20.68 -15.98 16.43
CA ILE A 127 22.01 -15.34 16.45
C ILE A 127 22.03 -14.26 15.37
N HIS A 128 21.60 -14.60 14.15
CA HIS A 128 21.51 -13.65 13.05
C HIS A 128 20.64 -12.44 13.41
N SER A 129 19.42 -12.65 13.92
CA SER A 129 18.53 -11.56 14.33
C SER A 129 19.13 -10.66 15.40
N TRP A 130 19.86 -11.23 16.37
CA TRP A 130 20.52 -10.47 17.42
C TRP A 130 21.61 -9.55 16.86
N TYR A 131 22.52 -10.10 16.05
CA TYR A 131 23.60 -9.33 15.43
C TYR A 131 23.07 -8.31 14.41
N TRP A 132 22.03 -8.67 13.66
CA TRP A 132 21.36 -7.75 12.74
C TRP A 132 20.83 -6.53 13.49
N TRP A 133 20.11 -6.76 14.59
CA TRP A 133 19.62 -5.68 15.44
C TRP A 133 20.76 -4.87 16.06
N LYS A 134 21.82 -5.53 16.57
CA LYS A 134 22.98 -4.88 17.19
C LYS A 134 23.67 -3.94 16.20
N LEU A 135 24.08 -4.47 15.05
CA LEU A 135 24.81 -3.73 14.02
C LEU A 135 23.94 -2.64 13.38
N ARG A 136 22.63 -2.85 13.25
CA ARG A 136 21.72 -1.83 12.72
C ARG A 136 21.56 -0.65 13.67
N ASN A 137 21.34 -0.89 14.96
CA ASN A 137 20.90 0.14 15.90
C ASN A 137 22.03 0.77 16.73
N ARG A 138 23.21 0.15 16.84
CA ARG A 138 24.35 0.74 17.55
C ARG A 138 25.28 1.51 16.62
N PRO A 139 26.03 2.53 17.09
CA PRO A 139 27.12 3.10 16.32
C PRO A 139 28.07 1.99 15.85
N ILE A 140 28.49 2.05 14.59
CA ILE A 140 29.39 1.06 14.02
C ILE A 140 30.83 1.48 14.31
N ASP A 141 31.62 0.58 14.90
CA ASP A 141 33.03 0.79 15.14
C ASP A 141 33.88 0.17 14.00
N ALA A 142 35.14 0.59 13.90
CA ALA A 142 36.04 0.08 12.86
C ALA A 142 36.32 -1.42 13.04
N THR A 143 36.27 -1.93 14.27
CA THR A 143 36.50 -3.34 14.60
C THR A 143 35.38 -4.24 14.06
N ASP A 144 34.12 -3.87 14.27
CA ASP A 144 32.94 -4.56 13.74
C ASP A 144 32.98 -4.60 12.21
N VAL A 145 33.39 -3.50 11.56
CA VAL A 145 33.57 -3.45 10.09
C VAL A 145 34.60 -4.49 9.64
N GLN A 146 35.78 -4.52 10.27
CA GLN A 146 36.83 -5.47 9.93
C GLN A 146 36.38 -6.91 10.15
N VAL A 147 35.71 -7.19 11.26
CA VAL A 147 35.21 -8.53 11.58
C VAL A 147 34.17 -8.97 10.56
N VAL A 148 33.21 -8.10 10.19
CA VAL A 148 32.20 -8.42 9.16
C VAL A 148 32.86 -8.69 7.81
N LEU A 149 33.78 -7.84 7.36
CA LEU A 149 34.48 -8.03 6.08
C LEU A 149 35.35 -9.29 6.06
N LYS A 150 35.98 -9.63 7.19
CA LYS A 150 36.82 -10.84 7.34
C LYS A 150 35.99 -12.12 7.31
N VAL A 151 34.79 -12.11 7.88
CA VAL A 151 33.95 -13.31 8.02
C VAL A 151 32.99 -13.51 6.83
N ALA A 152 32.69 -12.45 6.08
CA ALA A 152 31.80 -12.53 4.94
C ALA A 152 32.23 -13.56 3.90
N LEU A 153 31.27 -14.36 3.42
CA LEU A 153 31.48 -15.31 2.32
C LEU A 153 31.56 -14.60 0.97
N GLU A 154 30.69 -13.61 0.79
CA GLU A 154 30.45 -12.95 -0.48
C GLU A 154 30.18 -11.45 -0.27
N SER A 155 30.32 -10.69 -1.34
CA SER A 155 30.02 -9.26 -1.33
C SER A 155 28.55 -8.91 -1.15
N ASP A 156 27.64 -9.87 -1.34
CA ASP A 156 26.20 -9.72 -1.10
C ASP A 156 25.76 -10.23 0.28
N ASP A 157 26.71 -10.54 1.18
CA ASP A 157 26.37 -10.94 2.54
C ASP A 157 25.51 -9.84 3.22
N PRO A 158 24.41 -10.22 3.91
CA PRO A 158 23.51 -9.25 4.54
C PRO A 158 24.22 -8.29 5.51
N PHE A 159 25.19 -8.78 6.29
CA PHE A 159 25.94 -7.94 7.21
C PHE A 159 26.88 -6.99 6.48
N VAL A 160 27.53 -7.44 5.40
CA VAL A 160 28.37 -6.56 4.56
C VAL A 160 27.54 -5.41 3.99
N ARG A 161 26.34 -5.70 3.49
CA ARG A 161 25.43 -4.68 2.97
C ARG A 161 24.94 -3.73 4.05
N LEU A 162 24.60 -4.25 5.23
CA LEU A 162 24.18 -3.43 6.37
C LEU A 162 25.29 -2.46 6.79
N VAL A 163 26.54 -2.95 6.89
CA VAL A 163 27.72 -2.14 7.21
C VAL A 163 27.95 -1.09 6.12
N GLY A 164 27.90 -1.50 4.84
CA GLY A 164 28.06 -0.62 3.69
C GLY A 164 27.03 0.52 3.65
N ASP A 165 25.75 0.19 3.86
CA ASP A 165 24.65 1.15 3.91
C ASP A 165 24.82 2.15 5.07
N LYS A 166 25.21 1.67 6.25
CA LYS A 166 25.48 2.55 7.39
C LYS A 166 26.64 3.50 7.15
N ILE A 167 27.75 3.00 6.60
CA ILE A 167 28.90 3.86 6.27
C ILE A 167 28.51 4.87 5.19
N ALA A 168 27.78 4.45 4.15
CA ALA A 168 27.27 5.35 3.12
C ALA A 168 26.36 6.44 3.71
N ALA A 169 25.44 6.08 4.61
CA ALA A 169 24.58 7.03 5.31
C ALA A 169 25.40 8.03 6.15
N LEU A 170 26.36 7.57 6.95
CA LEU A 170 27.23 8.44 7.75
C LEU A 170 28.04 9.43 6.88
N ILE A 171 28.50 8.99 5.71
CA ILE A 171 29.22 9.83 4.75
C ILE A 171 28.29 10.87 4.12
N ARG A 172 27.05 10.49 3.76
CA ARG A 172 26.05 11.39 3.17
C ARG A 172 25.57 12.44 4.16
N ASP A 173 25.22 12.01 5.36
CA ASP A 173 24.55 12.86 6.36
C ASP A 173 25.54 13.79 7.05
N GLY A 174 26.84 13.50 6.97
CA GLY A 174 27.87 14.32 7.59
C GLY A 174 27.81 14.32 9.12
N THR A 175 27.28 13.24 9.71
CA THR A 175 27.00 13.14 11.16
C THR A 175 28.12 12.51 11.97
N ALA A 176 29.19 12.02 11.35
CA ALA A 176 30.31 11.47 12.10
C ALA A 176 31.29 12.58 12.51
N ASP A 177 31.65 12.63 13.78
CA ASP A 177 32.64 13.58 14.30
C ASP A 177 34.00 13.46 13.57
N GLU A 178 34.25 12.29 12.96
CA GLU A 178 35.49 11.96 12.25
C GLU A 178 35.25 11.51 10.80
N ILE A 179 34.35 12.16 10.04
CA ILE A 179 34.10 11.84 8.61
C ILE A 179 35.39 11.72 7.80
N GLY A 180 36.37 12.61 8.04
CA GLY A 180 37.65 12.58 7.33
C GLY A 180 38.41 11.27 7.53
N LYS A 181 38.44 10.75 8.77
CA LYS A 181 39.09 9.46 9.08
C LYS A 181 38.31 8.29 8.51
N LEU A 182 36.97 8.33 8.56
CA LEU A 182 36.11 7.30 7.97
C LEU A 182 36.28 7.24 6.44
N LYS A 183 36.31 8.39 5.75
CA LYS A 183 36.57 8.46 4.31
C LYS A 183 37.95 7.92 3.97
N ALA A 184 38.99 8.35 4.69
CA ALA A 184 40.35 7.85 4.49
C ALA A 184 40.44 6.33 4.72
N TYR A 185 39.73 5.80 5.72
CA TYR A 185 39.65 4.37 5.99
C TYR A 185 38.97 3.60 4.84
N VAL A 186 37.83 4.10 4.35
CA VAL A 186 37.12 3.51 3.20
C VAL A 186 37.99 3.58 1.94
N ASP A 187 38.68 4.69 1.70
CA ASP A 187 39.58 4.87 0.57
C ASP A 187 40.79 3.93 0.62
N GLY A 188 41.28 3.61 1.83
CA GLY A 188 42.33 2.61 2.05
C GLY A 188 41.89 1.16 1.80
N GLN A 189 40.59 0.89 1.66
CA GLN A 189 40.05 -0.46 1.46
C GLN A 189 39.21 -0.55 0.17
N PRO A 190 39.81 -0.96 -0.97
CA PRO A 190 39.13 -1.00 -2.27
C PRO A 190 37.83 -1.81 -2.26
N TYR A 191 37.81 -2.92 -1.52
CA TYR A 191 36.63 -3.77 -1.38
C TYR A 191 35.48 -3.03 -0.67
N LEU A 192 35.75 -2.44 0.51
CA LEU A 192 34.76 -1.66 1.26
C LEU A 192 34.28 -0.45 0.46
N LYS A 193 35.19 0.25 -0.24
CA LYS A 193 34.85 1.36 -1.13
C LYS A 193 33.84 0.95 -2.21
N SER A 194 34.01 -0.22 -2.82
CA SER A 194 33.08 -0.73 -3.83
C SER A 194 31.69 -1.01 -3.26
N ILE A 195 31.63 -1.53 -2.03
CA ILE A 195 30.37 -1.81 -1.31
C ILE A 195 29.65 -0.51 -0.95
N VAL A 196 30.37 0.46 -0.36
CA VAL A 196 29.81 1.78 -0.01
C VAL A 196 29.27 2.49 -1.25
N ALA A 197 30.04 2.50 -2.36
CA ALA A 197 29.60 3.08 -3.62
C ALA A 197 28.38 2.35 -4.24
N ARG A 198 28.24 1.04 -4.00
CA ARG A 198 27.07 0.26 -4.44
C ARG A 198 25.83 0.65 -3.64
N GLU A 199 25.91 0.69 -2.32
CA GLU A 199 24.76 1.05 -1.47
C GLU A 199 24.36 2.52 -1.64
N ASP A 200 25.33 3.42 -1.88
CA ASP A 200 25.03 4.82 -2.19
C ASP A 200 24.25 4.98 -3.50
N ARG A 201 24.69 4.31 -4.58
CA ARG A 201 23.95 4.26 -5.86
C ARG A 201 22.54 3.70 -5.67
N ARG A 202 22.39 2.66 -4.86
CA ARG A 202 21.09 2.05 -4.58
C ARG A 202 20.16 3.01 -3.85
N TYR A 203 20.66 3.74 -2.84
CA TYR A 203 19.89 4.76 -2.15
C TYR A 203 19.46 5.88 -3.09
N ASN A 204 20.37 6.41 -3.90
CA ASN A 204 20.06 7.47 -4.87
C ASN A 204 18.97 7.01 -5.86
N ALA A 205 19.05 5.78 -6.37
CA ALA A 205 18.01 5.21 -7.23
C ALA A 205 16.65 5.08 -6.53
N ILE A 206 16.61 4.71 -5.24
CA ILE A 206 15.37 4.67 -4.45
C ILE A 206 14.80 6.09 -4.30
N MET A 207 15.62 7.07 -3.96
CA MET A 207 15.20 8.47 -3.79
C MET A 207 14.68 9.07 -5.10
N GLU A 208 15.35 8.81 -6.22
CA GLU A 208 14.88 9.21 -7.56
C GLU A 208 13.52 8.58 -7.90
N SER A 209 13.37 7.27 -7.66
CA SER A 209 12.11 6.55 -7.88
C SER A 209 10.98 7.11 -7.02
N GLN A 210 11.25 7.42 -5.75
CA GLN A 210 10.29 8.06 -4.85
C GLN A 210 9.91 9.47 -5.31
N ALA A 211 10.89 10.28 -5.73
CA ALA A 211 10.64 11.62 -6.27
C ALA A 211 9.81 11.57 -7.56
N GLN A 212 10.07 10.60 -8.44
CA GLN A 212 9.25 10.38 -9.64
C GLN A 212 7.83 9.94 -9.29
N LYS A 213 7.67 9.04 -8.32
CA LYS A 213 6.35 8.61 -7.83
C LYS A 213 5.57 9.77 -7.23
N ALA A 214 6.21 10.61 -6.41
CA ALA A 214 5.61 11.81 -5.83
C ALA A 214 5.18 12.81 -6.92
N LYS A 215 6.02 13.04 -7.95
CA LYS A 215 5.65 13.88 -9.11
C LYS A 215 4.44 13.33 -9.87
N ARG A 216 4.34 12.01 -10.03
CA ARG A 216 3.18 11.37 -10.69
C ARG A 216 1.89 11.54 -9.88
N ILE A 217 1.97 11.38 -8.55
CA ILE A 217 0.84 11.60 -7.65
C ILE A 217 0.40 13.06 -7.71
N ALA A 218 1.34 14.01 -7.54
CA ALA A 218 1.04 15.43 -7.62
C ALA A 218 0.40 15.85 -8.95
N ARG A 219 0.82 15.27 -10.09
CA ARG A 219 0.19 15.49 -11.40
C ARG A 219 -1.24 14.94 -11.47
N ARG A 220 -1.48 13.76 -10.89
CA ARG A 220 -2.82 13.16 -10.81
C ARG A 220 -3.74 14.02 -9.95
N ASP A 221 -3.24 14.48 -8.81
CA ASP A 221 -4.01 15.31 -7.88
C ASP A 221 -4.32 16.67 -8.52
N ALA A 222 -3.35 17.31 -9.18
CA ALA A 222 -3.56 18.55 -9.93
C ALA A 222 -4.58 18.39 -11.08
N ARG A 223 -4.56 17.26 -11.80
CA ARG A 223 -5.56 16.96 -12.84
C ARG A 223 -6.95 16.78 -12.24
N THR A 224 -7.05 16.11 -11.10
CA THR A 224 -8.31 15.90 -10.38
C THR A 224 -8.86 17.22 -9.85
N ALA A 225 -8.02 18.06 -9.26
CA ALA A 225 -8.38 19.41 -8.80
C ALA A 225 -8.84 20.31 -9.96
N ARG A 226 -8.13 20.29 -11.11
CA ARG A 226 -8.55 21.03 -12.31
C ARG A 226 -9.88 20.51 -12.87
N GLY A 227 -10.10 19.20 -12.86
CA GLY A 227 -11.38 18.60 -13.24
C GLY A 227 -12.53 19.09 -12.36
N ALA A 228 -12.34 19.07 -11.04
CA ALA A 228 -13.33 19.56 -10.08
C ALA A 228 -13.60 21.08 -10.24
N GLN A 229 -12.58 21.88 -10.54
CA GLN A 229 -12.75 23.31 -10.83
C GLN A 229 -13.54 23.56 -12.12
N LEU A 230 -13.31 22.77 -13.17
CA LEU A 230 -14.08 22.88 -14.41
C LEU A 230 -15.53 22.46 -14.20
N GLU A 231 -15.77 21.37 -13.47
CA GLU A 231 -17.10 20.90 -13.11
C GLU A 231 -17.86 21.95 -12.29
N SER A 232 -17.22 22.61 -11.31
CA SER A 232 -17.87 23.70 -10.57
C SER A 232 -18.21 24.91 -11.43
N VAL A 233 -17.37 25.26 -12.41
CA VAL A 233 -17.65 26.37 -13.34
C VAL A 233 -18.79 26.02 -14.29
N ASP A 234 -18.83 24.79 -14.79
CA ASP A 234 -19.91 24.30 -15.66
C ASP A 234 -21.25 24.23 -14.89
N ASP A 235 -21.22 23.79 -13.62
CA ASP A 235 -22.38 23.79 -12.73
C ASP A 235 -22.88 25.20 -12.44
N GLU A 236 -22.00 26.16 -12.11
CA GLU A 236 -22.38 27.57 -11.91
C GLU A 236 -22.93 28.22 -13.19
N GLY A 237 -22.35 27.90 -14.35
CA GLY A 237 -22.83 28.35 -15.66
C GLY A 237 -24.21 27.77 -16.02
N TYR A 238 -24.44 26.48 -15.72
CA TYR A 238 -25.72 25.83 -15.95
C TYR A 238 -26.81 26.36 -15.00
N VAL A 239 -26.49 26.51 -13.72
CA VAL A 239 -27.43 27.03 -12.72
C VAL A 239 -27.81 28.48 -13.04
N SER A 240 -26.85 29.36 -13.31
CA SER A 240 -27.12 30.76 -13.68
C SER A 240 -27.92 30.88 -14.99
N GLY A 241 -27.57 30.11 -16.02
CA GLY A 241 -28.32 30.09 -17.29
C GLY A 241 -29.73 29.51 -17.16
N SER A 242 -29.96 28.55 -16.27
CA SER A 242 -31.29 27.96 -16.03
C SER A 242 -32.21 28.90 -15.23
N VAL A 243 -31.66 29.60 -14.24
CA VAL A 243 -32.39 30.58 -13.43
C VAL A 243 -32.79 31.78 -14.27
N GLU A 244 -31.91 32.27 -15.14
CA GLU A 244 -32.22 33.40 -16.02
C GLU A 244 -33.28 33.06 -17.09
N ARG A 245 -33.28 31.82 -17.62
CA ARG A 245 -34.33 31.35 -18.53
C ARG A 245 -35.67 31.17 -17.84
N LYS A 246 -35.70 30.64 -16.60
CA LYS A 246 -36.93 30.54 -15.81
C LYS A 246 -37.49 31.91 -15.47
N ALA A 247 -36.65 32.85 -15.01
CA ALA A 247 -37.08 34.21 -14.71
C ALA A 247 -37.63 34.96 -15.93
N LYS A 248 -37.00 34.78 -17.12
CA LYS A 248 -37.51 35.34 -18.38
C LYS A 248 -38.84 34.70 -18.80
N GLY A 249 -38.97 33.38 -18.65
CA GLY A 249 -40.22 32.65 -18.93
C GLY A 249 -41.38 33.11 -18.03
N GLU A 250 -41.14 33.21 -16.72
CA GLU A 250 -42.13 33.65 -15.73
C GLU A 250 -42.55 35.12 -15.96
N CYS A 251 -41.62 35.98 -16.39
CA CYS A 251 -41.91 37.36 -16.74
C CYS A 251 -42.84 37.46 -17.97
N ILE A 252 -42.55 36.68 -19.02
CA ILE A 252 -43.39 36.64 -20.23
C ILE A 252 -44.80 36.12 -19.89
N GLU A 253 -44.90 35.05 -19.11
CA GLU A 253 -46.18 34.46 -18.72
C GLU A 253 -47.00 35.41 -17.83
N SER A 254 -46.34 36.14 -16.92
CA SER A 254 -46.99 37.19 -16.10
C SER A 254 -47.55 38.32 -16.95
N VAL A 255 -46.81 38.78 -17.96
CA VAL A 255 -47.26 39.83 -18.89
C VAL A 255 -48.46 39.37 -19.71
N GLU A 256 -48.43 38.15 -20.25
CA GLU A 256 -49.57 37.59 -21.00
C GLU A 256 -50.82 37.43 -20.13
N ASN A 257 -50.66 36.99 -18.89
CA ASN A 257 -51.77 36.85 -17.95
C ASN A 257 -52.36 38.21 -17.53
N ALA A 258 -51.52 39.23 -17.36
CA ALA A 258 -51.95 40.60 -17.12
C ALA A 258 -52.75 41.15 -18.31
N GLN A 259 -52.30 40.91 -19.55
CA GLN A 259 -53.02 41.33 -20.76
C GLN A 259 -54.38 40.63 -20.89
N LYS A 260 -54.44 39.31 -20.67
CA LYS A 260 -55.70 38.53 -20.68
C LYS A 260 -56.67 39.02 -19.61
N SER A 261 -56.16 39.32 -18.41
CA SER A 261 -56.96 39.87 -17.31
C SER A 261 -57.51 41.26 -17.67
N ASN A 262 -56.67 42.16 -18.18
CA ASN A 262 -57.09 43.50 -18.60
C ASN A 262 -58.14 43.45 -19.71
N ALA A 263 -57.94 42.61 -20.74
CA ALA A 263 -58.92 42.43 -21.81
C ALA A 263 -60.27 41.90 -21.28
N LYS A 264 -60.25 40.98 -20.30
CA LYS A 264 -61.47 40.48 -19.65
C LYS A 264 -62.20 41.59 -18.87
N TRP A 265 -61.46 42.43 -18.15
CA TRP A 265 -62.02 43.56 -17.42
C TRP A 265 -62.60 44.62 -18.35
N GLU A 266 -61.93 44.93 -19.46
CA GLU A 266 -62.43 45.86 -20.47
C GLU A 266 -63.72 45.35 -21.11
N ARG A 267 -63.78 44.08 -21.50
CA ARG A 267 -64.99 43.47 -22.05
C ARG A 267 -66.16 43.54 -21.06
N LYS A 268 -65.92 43.20 -19.79
CA LYS A 268 -66.93 43.30 -18.73
C LYS A 268 -67.39 44.74 -18.52
N ARG A 269 -66.48 45.71 -18.59
CA ARG A 269 -66.80 47.14 -18.46
C ARG A 269 -67.64 47.62 -19.64
N GLN A 270 -67.33 47.18 -20.87
CA GLN A 270 -68.14 47.46 -22.06
C GLN A 270 -69.54 46.85 -21.95
N GLU A 271 -69.66 45.61 -21.51
CA GLU A 271 -70.95 44.95 -21.26
C GLU A 271 -71.77 45.69 -20.19
N GLU A 272 -71.13 46.11 -19.09
CA GLU A 272 -71.81 46.86 -18.02
C GLU A 272 -72.26 48.25 -18.47
N THR A 273 -71.46 48.94 -19.28
CA THR A 273 -71.85 50.24 -19.84
C THR A 273 -72.98 50.10 -20.86
N ALA A 274 -72.96 49.07 -21.72
CA ALA A 274 -74.04 48.76 -22.64
C ALA A 274 -75.35 48.43 -21.90
N LEU A 275 -75.28 47.58 -20.87
CA LEU A 275 -76.41 47.27 -20.00
C LEU A 275 -76.96 48.51 -19.30
N SER A 276 -76.08 49.40 -18.84
CA SER A 276 -76.49 50.64 -18.16
C SER A 276 -77.18 51.61 -19.12
N LYS A 277 -76.67 51.75 -20.35
CA LYS A 277 -77.30 52.55 -21.41
C LYS A 277 -78.67 52.00 -21.81
N SER A 278 -78.76 50.69 -22.09
CA SER A 278 -80.04 50.03 -22.39
C SER A 278 -81.05 50.20 -21.26
N LEU A 279 -80.61 50.02 -20.01
CA LEU A 279 -81.46 50.23 -18.84
C LEU A 279 -81.94 51.68 -18.72
N GLN A 280 -81.06 52.67 -18.91
CA GLN A 280 -81.45 54.10 -18.89
C GLN A 280 -82.46 54.43 -19.99
N GLU A 281 -82.24 53.94 -21.20
CA GLU A 281 -83.14 54.16 -22.34
C GLU A 281 -84.51 53.53 -22.09
N LYS A 282 -84.54 52.30 -21.58
CA LYS A 282 -85.78 51.63 -21.18
C LYS A 282 -86.48 52.32 -20.00
N MET A 283 -85.73 52.85 -19.03
CA MET A 283 -86.30 53.65 -17.95
C MET A 283 -86.95 54.94 -18.47
N ARG A 284 -86.39 55.55 -19.54
CA ARG A 284 -86.94 56.75 -20.18
C ARG A 284 -88.28 56.49 -20.88
N LEU A 285 -88.50 55.29 -21.43
CA LEU A 285 -89.75 54.88 -22.09
C LEU A 285 -90.93 54.66 -21.12
N GLY A 286 -90.68 54.67 -19.80
CA GLY A 286 -91.73 54.62 -18.78
C GLY A 286 -92.25 53.20 -18.47
N LYS A 287 -92.81 53.05 -17.26
CA LYS A 287 -93.15 51.74 -16.65
C LYS A 287 -94.14 50.87 -17.43
N LYS A 288 -95.00 51.47 -18.26
CA LYS A 288 -96.06 50.75 -18.99
C LYS A 288 -95.56 50.07 -20.27
N VAL A 289 -94.42 50.50 -20.82
CA VAL A 289 -93.92 50.06 -22.14
C VAL A 289 -92.61 49.28 -22.03
N ALA A 290 -91.76 49.59 -21.04
CA ALA A 290 -90.45 48.96 -20.92
C ALA A 290 -90.50 47.53 -20.35
N VAL A 291 -90.08 46.56 -21.15
CA VAL A 291 -89.76 45.20 -20.72
C VAL A 291 -88.24 45.08 -20.54
N LEU A 292 -87.79 44.83 -19.32
CA LEU A 292 -86.37 44.68 -18.99
C LEU A 292 -85.94 43.22 -19.12
N THR A 293 -84.71 42.99 -19.59
CA THR A 293 -84.11 41.66 -19.52
C THR A 293 -83.74 41.32 -18.08
N ARG A 294 -83.60 40.03 -17.76
CA ARG A 294 -83.21 39.58 -16.41
C ARG A 294 -81.88 40.19 -15.94
N ALA A 295 -80.94 40.44 -16.86
CA ALA A 295 -79.65 41.08 -16.56
C ALA A 295 -79.82 42.57 -16.20
N GLU A 296 -80.65 43.30 -16.95
CA GLU A 296 -80.99 44.71 -16.71
C GLU A 296 -81.75 44.87 -15.38
N ALA A 297 -82.71 44.00 -15.09
CA ALA A 297 -83.47 44.01 -13.84
C ALA A 297 -82.54 43.82 -12.62
N ARG A 298 -81.61 42.85 -12.67
CA ARG A 298 -80.59 42.66 -11.62
C ARG A 298 -79.63 43.85 -11.49
N ARG A 299 -79.31 44.56 -12.58
CA ARG A 299 -78.49 45.78 -12.52
C ARG A 299 -79.26 46.93 -11.89
N TYR A 300 -80.54 47.09 -12.22
CA TYR A 300 -81.42 48.06 -11.58
C TYR A 300 -81.49 47.85 -10.07
N GLU A 301 -81.69 46.61 -9.63
CA GLU A 301 -81.72 46.24 -8.21
C GLU A 301 -80.42 46.57 -7.50
N ARG A 302 -79.27 46.28 -8.12
CA ARG A 302 -77.95 46.67 -7.58
C ARG A 302 -77.76 48.19 -7.49
N MET A 303 -78.20 48.95 -8.49
CA MET A 303 -78.02 50.42 -8.50
C MET A 303 -79.00 51.17 -7.58
N LYS A 304 -80.21 50.65 -7.38
CA LYS A 304 -81.27 51.33 -6.62
C LYS A 304 -81.58 50.69 -5.26
N GLY A 305 -81.02 49.52 -4.96
CA GLY A 305 -81.23 48.80 -3.69
C GLY A 305 -82.67 48.33 -3.47
N LYS A 306 -83.51 48.30 -4.50
CA LYS A 306 -84.94 47.96 -4.44
C LYS A 306 -85.31 47.04 -5.60
N ARG A 307 -86.30 46.16 -5.38
CA ARG A 307 -86.82 45.24 -6.42
C ARG A 307 -87.25 46.00 -7.66
N CYS A 308 -86.94 45.43 -8.83
CA CYS A 308 -87.22 46.08 -10.10
C CYS A 308 -88.74 46.21 -10.35
N PRO A 309 -89.29 47.42 -10.55
CA PRO A 309 -90.74 47.63 -10.72
C PRO A 309 -91.22 47.45 -12.17
N TYR A 310 -90.35 47.03 -13.09
CA TYR A 310 -90.67 46.83 -14.52
C TYR A 310 -90.95 45.35 -14.81
N LYS A 311 -91.72 45.09 -15.87
CA LYS A 311 -91.97 43.71 -16.33
C LYS A 311 -90.67 43.11 -16.87
N ILE A 312 -90.31 41.90 -16.42
CA ILE A 312 -89.08 41.21 -16.82
C ILE A 312 -89.41 40.25 -17.97
N SER A 313 -88.68 40.31 -19.08
CA SER A 313 -88.76 39.26 -20.11
C SER A 313 -88.13 37.99 -19.58
N GLY A 314 -88.89 36.89 -19.59
CA GLY A 314 -88.40 35.55 -19.26
C GLY A 314 -87.21 35.16 -20.10
#